data_AF-A0A7V3ULT8-F1
#
_entry.id   AF-A0A7V3ULT8-F1
#
_cell.length_a   1.000
_cell.length_b   1.000
_cell.length_c   1.000
_cell.angle_alpha   90.00
_cell.angle_beta   90.00
_cell.angle_gamma   90.00
#
_symmetry.space_group_name_H-M   'P 1'
#
loop_
_entity.id
_entity.type
_entity.pdbx_description
1 polymer ?
#
loop_
_entity_poly.entity_id
_entity_poly.type
_entity_poly.pdbx_seq_one_letter_code
_entity_poly.pdbx_strand_id
1 'polypeptide(L)'
;MKQFVADFFKSLGSEVKDQGHLLEVHLSPELAKYFDRPTLRLVFNSQYLTEDTELVTYGSYVFNLIYDLLRDRGGKTFIKLPKRVSATKQPHPEGLRFCNGEVVRKRTQSTYRVEFYFNFKITYWFDEKIEEIYSLKIDSRGEVTRCATPFPELFLETVRLVAQGELEDRKPRPPFSQKKMIEWYQRCLKEVEAYAREQSVKYQEKLVERLYKNLSRLDVYYRQSRDEVTGTDEKQKEKKLELLQQEYQLKVEEELDNHRIQVLISLINFCSVQTPILSRRFLLKAYGKEQELVLSKNLFSGQLEYPACDSCGAELQVAGICGLQSHITCDKCLGHCWECDQDVCSSCGLQRCEYCQAGICAECVRICHDCGRWFCNQHILGCRLCRVEFCEACARVCQVCNWTLCSRHLVKCMACEAEICSRCTTSCAHCEEEVCHIHLLACSFCGQLTCTNCVEVCEVCGCQICTRHAFTCTLTEKRLCPKDSDRCQTCHARVHKDYIRSCDIGREKICALCAEICSRCQLPFCDEHSDELKTCDTCGEIYCLLCQDRMKACAGCASLQHV
;
A
#
# COMPACT_ATOMS: atom_id res chain seq x y z
N MET A 1 42.55 31.96 -14.37
CA MET A 1 43.19 32.14 -15.69
C MET A 1 44.71 31.99 -15.64
N LYS A 2 45.43 32.78 -14.83
CA LYS A 2 46.91 32.69 -14.72
C LYS A 2 47.44 31.28 -14.48
N GLN A 3 46.89 30.59 -13.48
CA GLN A 3 47.32 29.22 -13.16
C GLN A 3 47.07 28.25 -14.32
N PHE A 4 45.92 28.32 -14.97
CA PHE A 4 45.61 27.53 -16.17
C PHE A 4 46.63 27.75 -17.29
N VAL A 5 47.01 29.00 -17.58
CA VAL A 5 48.00 29.32 -18.62
C VAL A 5 49.39 28.79 -18.24
N ALA A 6 49.77 28.93 -16.97
CA ALA A 6 51.04 28.39 -16.48
C ALA A 6 51.08 26.84 -16.59
N ASP A 7 50.00 26.18 -16.18
CA ASP A 7 49.87 24.72 -16.24
C ASP A 7 49.86 24.21 -17.69
N PHE A 8 49.21 24.93 -18.60
CA PHE A 8 49.23 24.66 -20.04
C PHE A 8 50.67 24.61 -20.58
N PHE A 9 51.44 25.68 -20.38
CA PHE A 9 52.80 25.75 -20.90
C PHE A 9 53.73 24.71 -20.24
N LYS A 10 53.63 24.51 -18.92
CA LYS A 10 54.39 23.48 -18.21
C LYS A 10 54.08 22.07 -18.72
N SER A 11 52.80 21.76 -18.98
CA SER A 11 52.37 20.45 -19.49
C SER A 11 52.93 20.14 -20.88
N LEU A 12 53.34 21.17 -21.64
CA LEU A 12 53.92 21.07 -22.97
C LEU A 12 55.45 21.28 -22.96
N GLY A 13 56.08 21.13 -21.79
CA GLY A 13 57.52 21.15 -21.61
C GLY A 13 58.16 22.54 -21.72
N SER A 14 57.37 23.61 -21.59
CA SER A 14 57.90 24.98 -21.53
C SER A 14 58.29 25.34 -20.10
N GLU A 15 59.35 26.14 -19.96
CA GLU A 15 59.77 26.67 -18.65
C GLU A 15 58.96 27.92 -18.33
N VAL A 16 58.31 27.94 -17.16
CA VAL A 16 57.41 29.03 -16.76
C VAL A 16 57.90 29.64 -15.45
N LYS A 17 58.23 30.93 -15.49
CA LYS A 17 58.64 31.73 -14.32
C LYS A 17 57.52 32.69 -13.94
N ASP A 18 57.00 32.51 -12.73
CA ASP A 18 55.99 33.40 -12.16
C ASP A 18 56.65 34.50 -11.33
N GLN A 19 56.54 35.75 -11.77
CA GLN A 19 57.07 36.95 -11.11
C GLN A 19 55.95 37.81 -10.51
N GLY A 20 54.85 37.20 -10.07
CA GLY A 20 53.73 37.86 -9.41
C GLY A 20 52.72 38.46 -10.40
N HIS A 21 53.06 39.57 -11.06
CA HIS A 21 52.19 40.22 -12.05
C HIS A 21 52.52 39.84 -13.50
N LEU A 22 53.75 39.35 -13.73
CA LEU A 22 54.27 38.87 -15.00
C LEU A 22 54.47 37.34 -14.95
N LEU A 23 54.05 36.66 -16.00
CA LEU A 23 54.34 35.26 -16.25
C LEU A 23 55.26 35.16 -17.48
N GLU A 24 56.52 34.85 -17.25
CA GLU A 24 57.52 34.69 -18.31
C GLU A 24 57.59 33.21 -18.72
N VAL A 25 57.40 32.94 -20.00
CA VAL A 25 57.34 31.58 -20.54
C VAL A 25 58.43 31.42 -21.59
N HIS A 26 59.37 30.51 -21.36
CA HIS A 26 60.29 30.04 -22.39
C HIS A 26 59.69 28.83 -23.09
N LEU A 27 59.30 29.02 -24.34
CA LEU A 27 58.53 28.02 -25.09
C LEU A 27 59.40 26.84 -25.52
N SER A 28 58.84 25.64 -25.47
CA SER A 28 59.46 24.46 -26.08
C SER A 28 59.57 24.64 -27.61
N PRO A 29 60.47 23.93 -28.31
CA PRO A 29 60.70 24.13 -29.75
C PRO A 29 59.43 24.01 -30.62
N GLU A 30 58.53 23.09 -30.27
CA GLU A 30 57.25 22.92 -30.96
C GLU A 30 56.32 24.13 -30.75
N LEU A 31 56.24 24.63 -29.51
CA LEU A 31 55.41 25.78 -29.18
C LEU A 31 55.99 27.08 -29.72
N ALA A 32 57.32 27.22 -29.73
CA ALA A 32 57.98 28.40 -30.28
C ALA A 32 57.63 28.59 -31.76
N LYS A 33 57.54 27.49 -32.52
CA LYS A 33 57.08 27.49 -33.92
C LYS A 33 55.59 27.85 -34.06
N TYR A 34 54.74 27.40 -33.13
CA TYR A 34 53.30 27.66 -33.17
C TYR A 34 52.95 29.11 -32.79
N PHE A 35 53.63 29.67 -31.78
CA PHE A 35 53.44 31.04 -31.32
C PHE A 35 54.30 32.08 -32.06
N ASP A 36 55.13 31.61 -33.01
CA ASP A 36 56.08 32.39 -33.82
C ASP A 36 57.09 33.23 -33.01
N ARG A 37 57.52 32.69 -31.85
CA ARG A 37 58.50 33.34 -30.96
C ARG A 37 59.03 32.38 -29.90
N PRO A 38 60.24 32.60 -29.37
CA PRO A 38 60.84 31.73 -28.36
C PRO A 38 60.35 31.99 -26.92
N THR A 39 59.85 33.20 -26.65
CA THR A 39 59.44 33.61 -25.29
C THR A 39 58.16 34.41 -25.31
N LEU A 40 57.36 34.27 -24.24
CA LEU A 40 56.15 35.06 -24.00
C LEU A 40 56.24 35.75 -22.65
N ARG A 41 55.82 37.01 -22.60
CA ARG A 41 55.74 37.82 -21.38
C ARG A 41 54.27 38.16 -21.14
N LEU A 42 53.61 37.39 -20.29
CA LEU A 42 52.16 37.41 -20.15
C LEU A 42 51.73 38.14 -18.88
N VAL A 43 50.79 39.09 -19.02
CA VAL A 43 50.15 39.80 -17.89
C VAL A 43 48.65 39.52 -17.88
N PHE A 44 48.03 39.60 -16.69
CA PHE A 44 46.61 39.26 -16.50
C PHE A 44 45.75 40.44 -16.03
N ASN A 45 46.36 41.63 -15.96
CA ASN A 45 45.69 42.88 -15.62
C ASN A 45 46.22 43.96 -16.55
N SER A 46 45.32 44.75 -17.13
CA SER A 46 45.64 45.81 -18.09
C SER A 46 46.57 46.88 -17.52
N GLN A 47 46.62 47.06 -16.20
CA GLN A 47 47.52 48.03 -15.56
C GLN A 47 49.02 47.70 -15.71
N TYR A 48 49.35 46.45 -16.04
CA TYR A 48 50.73 45.99 -16.26
C TYR A 48 51.06 45.78 -17.74
N LEU A 49 50.18 46.24 -18.63
CA LEU A 49 50.39 46.14 -20.07
C LEU A 49 51.44 47.16 -20.53
N THR A 50 52.49 46.65 -21.15
CA THR A 50 53.60 47.38 -21.77
C THR A 50 53.78 46.88 -23.21
N GLU A 51 54.60 47.58 -24.02
CA GLU A 51 54.90 47.17 -25.41
C GLU A 51 55.49 45.75 -25.50
N ASP A 52 56.22 45.30 -24.47
CA ASP A 52 56.90 44.00 -24.43
C ASP A 52 56.06 42.88 -23.77
N THR A 53 54.80 43.14 -23.42
CA THR A 53 53.96 42.21 -22.69
C THR A 53 52.61 42.00 -23.35
N GLU A 54 52.04 40.82 -23.20
CA GLU A 54 50.72 40.50 -23.75
C GLU A 54 49.69 40.31 -22.65
N LEU A 55 48.57 41.01 -22.78
CA LEU A 55 47.43 40.85 -21.90
C LEU A 55 46.70 39.54 -22.24
N VAL A 56 46.62 38.65 -21.26
CA VAL A 56 45.84 37.41 -21.36
C VAL A 56 44.48 37.60 -20.72
N THR A 57 43.47 37.75 -21.57
CA THR A 57 42.05 37.79 -21.22
C THR A 57 41.26 36.84 -22.13
N TYR A 58 39.99 36.60 -21.80
CA TYR A 58 39.08 35.91 -22.72
C TYR A 58 39.02 36.68 -24.04
N GLY A 59 39.23 35.97 -25.15
CA GLY A 59 39.27 36.55 -26.51
C GLY A 59 40.60 37.20 -26.91
N SER A 60 41.60 37.27 -26.03
CA SER A 60 42.95 37.73 -26.42
C SER A 60 43.60 36.77 -27.43
N TYR A 61 44.48 37.28 -28.28
CA TYR A 61 45.15 36.50 -29.32
C TYR A 61 45.88 35.26 -28.75
N VAL A 62 46.68 35.45 -27.69
CA VAL A 62 47.38 34.36 -27.00
C VAL A 62 46.41 33.32 -26.46
N PHE A 63 45.32 33.77 -25.84
CA PHE A 63 44.33 32.84 -25.29
C PHE A 63 43.62 32.05 -26.37
N ASN A 64 43.32 32.66 -27.53
CA ASN A 64 42.74 31.96 -28.68
C ASN A 64 43.72 30.93 -29.26
N LEU A 65 45.01 31.23 -29.34
CA LEU A 65 46.05 30.27 -29.72
C LEU A 65 46.12 29.08 -28.75
N ILE A 66 46.09 29.35 -27.44
CA ILE A 66 46.03 28.29 -26.42
C ILE A 66 44.76 27.44 -26.61
N TYR A 67 43.62 28.08 -26.83
CA TYR A 67 42.34 27.42 -27.04
C TYR A 67 42.36 26.52 -28.28
N ASP A 68 42.85 27.01 -29.42
CA ASP A 68 42.91 26.26 -30.67
C ASP A 68 43.82 25.03 -30.54
N LEU A 69 44.95 25.16 -29.82
CA LEU A 69 45.85 24.03 -29.56
C LEU A 69 45.23 22.97 -28.65
N LEU A 70 44.39 23.38 -27.70
CA LEU A 70 43.69 22.48 -26.78
C LEU A 70 42.44 21.84 -27.39
N ARG A 71 41.77 22.50 -28.32
CA ARG A 71 40.49 22.06 -28.91
C ARG A 71 40.55 20.64 -29.44
N ASP A 72 41.66 20.28 -30.08
CA ASP A 72 41.83 18.99 -30.75
C ASP A 72 42.61 17.99 -29.88
N ARG A 73 42.99 18.36 -28.64
CA ARG A 73 43.68 17.50 -27.67
C ARG A 73 42.71 16.95 -26.63
N GLY A 74 42.97 15.71 -26.18
CA GLY A 74 42.18 15.08 -25.11
C GLY A 74 40.80 14.56 -25.51
N GLY A 75 40.46 14.54 -26.81
CA GLY A 75 39.17 14.01 -27.30
C GLY A 75 38.93 12.53 -26.97
N LYS A 76 40.00 11.74 -26.75
CA LYS A 76 39.94 10.35 -26.29
C LYS A 76 40.94 10.13 -25.17
N THR A 77 40.45 9.68 -24.02
CA THR A 77 41.29 9.39 -22.85
C THR A 77 40.99 7.99 -22.32
N PHE A 78 42.03 7.24 -21.98
CA PHE A 78 41.90 5.94 -21.34
C PHE A 78 42.74 5.96 -20.07
N ILE A 79 42.09 5.72 -18.95
CA ILE A 79 42.70 5.76 -17.63
C ILE A 79 42.62 4.36 -17.04
N LYS A 80 43.75 3.85 -16.56
CA LYS A 80 43.80 2.63 -15.77
C LYS A 80 44.34 2.94 -14.40
N LEU A 81 43.46 2.97 -13.41
CA LEU A 81 43.85 3.35 -12.05
C LEU A 81 44.74 2.27 -11.42
N PRO A 82 45.84 2.65 -10.75
CA PRO A 82 46.71 1.70 -10.07
C PRO A 82 46.04 1.13 -8.82
N LYS A 83 46.55 -0.01 -8.33
CA LYS A 83 46.16 -0.55 -7.03
C LYS A 83 47.00 0.14 -5.97
N ARG A 84 46.40 1.00 -5.15
CA ARG A 84 47.08 1.68 -4.03
C ARG A 84 46.92 0.93 -2.71
N VAL A 85 45.78 0.26 -2.53
CA VAL A 85 45.47 -0.50 -1.32
C VAL A 85 45.76 -1.99 -1.57
N SER A 86 46.49 -2.63 -0.65
CA SER A 86 46.81 -4.06 -0.74
C SER A 86 45.55 -4.94 -0.71
N ALA A 87 45.58 -6.04 -1.48
CA ALA A 87 44.52 -7.03 -1.52
C ALA A 87 44.49 -7.99 -0.30
N THR A 88 45.57 -8.03 0.50
CA THR A 88 45.79 -8.89 1.68
C THR A 88 46.56 -8.09 2.76
N LYS A 89 46.33 -8.16 4.07
CA LYS A 89 45.94 -9.25 4.98
C LYS A 89 45.10 -8.70 6.15
N GLN A 90 43.78 -8.87 6.13
CA GLN A 90 43.05 -9.05 7.40
C GLN A 90 41.97 -10.11 7.20
N PRO A 91 41.97 -11.18 8.01
CA PRO A 91 41.02 -12.28 7.94
C PRO A 91 39.71 -11.92 8.70
N HIS A 92 38.94 -10.92 8.23
CA HIS A 92 37.80 -10.28 8.96
C HIS A 92 38.24 -9.60 10.27
N PRO A 93 37.72 -8.40 10.65
CA PRO A 93 36.31 -8.02 10.62
C PRO A 93 36.05 -6.50 10.39
N GLU A 94 35.91 -5.99 9.16
CA GLU A 94 35.48 -4.59 8.97
C GLU A 94 34.54 -4.41 7.78
N GLY A 95 33.40 -5.09 7.81
CA GLY A 95 32.31 -4.52 7.01
C GLY A 95 31.06 -5.37 6.98
N LEU A 96 31.21 -6.64 6.62
CA LEU A 96 30.07 -7.53 6.47
C LEU A 96 30.08 -8.63 7.54
N ARG A 97 29.05 -8.65 8.37
CA ARG A 97 28.75 -9.67 9.36
C ARG A 97 27.49 -10.43 8.92
N PHE A 98 27.30 -11.62 9.45
CA PHE A 98 26.12 -12.42 9.17
C PHE A 98 25.33 -12.61 10.47
N CYS A 99 24.06 -12.21 10.50
CA CYS A 99 23.21 -12.38 11.68
C CYS A 99 22.65 -13.81 11.78
N ASN A 100 22.47 -14.46 10.63
CA ASN A 100 22.16 -15.88 10.53
C ASN A 100 22.88 -16.49 9.32
N GLY A 101 22.82 -17.81 9.22
CA GLY A 101 23.43 -18.55 8.12
C GLY A 101 24.94 -18.71 8.23
N GLU A 102 25.45 -19.80 7.66
CA GLU A 102 26.87 -20.11 7.60
C GLU A 102 27.47 -19.77 6.23
N VAL A 103 28.74 -19.33 6.23
CA VAL A 103 29.48 -19.12 4.99
C VAL A 103 30.03 -20.46 4.51
N VAL A 104 29.36 -21.08 3.54
CA VAL A 104 29.77 -22.37 2.97
C VAL A 104 30.97 -22.21 2.04
N ARG A 105 31.00 -21.10 1.29
CA ARG A 105 32.08 -20.85 0.32
C ARG A 105 32.44 -19.38 0.25
N LYS A 106 33.73 -19.12 0.13
CA LYS A 106 34.28 -17.79 -0.13
C LYS A 106 35.16 -17.82 -1.36
N ARG A 107 34.91 -16.92 -2.30
CA ARG A 107 35.78 -16.69 -3.47
C ARG A 107 36.18 -15.22 -3.51
N THR A 108 37.44 -14.95 -3.80
CA THR A 108 37.96 -13.59 -3.96
C THR A 108 38.52 -13.45 -5.36
N GLN A 109 38.12 -12.41 -6.07
CA GLN A 109 38.61 -12.10 -7.40
C GLN A 109 38.95 -10.62 -7.49
N SER A 110 40.07 -10.29 -8.12
CA SER A 110 40.40 -8.93 -8.49
C SER A 110 40.14 -8.74 -9.98
N THR A 111 39.33 -7.74 -10.31
CA THR A 111 38.99 -7.37 -11.69
C THR A 111 39.15 -5.86 -11.86
N TYR A 112 39.05 -5.39 -13.10
CA TYR A 112 38.92 -3.96 -13.39
C TYR A 112 37.48 -3.69 -13.82
N ARG A 113 36.77 -2.84 -13.08
CA ARG A 113 35.48 -2.30 -13.51
C ARG A 113 35.75 -1.16 -14.48
N VAL A 114 35.08 -1.18 -15.63
CA VAL A 114 35.25 -0.14 -16.65
C VAL A 114 34.01 0.72 -16.73
N GLU A 115 34.21 2.02 -16.66
CA GLU A 115 33.20 3.05 -16.82
C GLU A 115 33.61 3.99 -17.95
N PHE A 116 32.62 4.55 -18.66
CA PHE A 116 32.85 5.52 -19.73
C PHE A 116 32.14 6.82 -19.42
N TYR A 117 32.80 7.90 -19.75
CA TYR A 117 32.34 9.26 -19.56
C TYR A 117 32.30 9.94 -20.92
N PHE A 118 31.14 10.48 -21.27
CA PHE A 118 30.91 11.23 -22.50
C PHE A 118 30.55 12.67 -22.11
N ASN A 119 31.31 13.62 -22.63
CA ASN A 119 31.10 15.04 -22.37
C ASN A 119 30.63 15.72 -23.64
N PHE A 120 29.41 16.22 -23.61
CA PHE A 120 28.79 16.93 -24.72
C PHE A 120 28.77 18.42 -24.45
N LYS A 121 29.09 19.22 -25.47
CA LYS A 121 28.80 20.65 -25.50
C LYS A 121 27.44 20.81 -26.16
N ILE A 122 26.51 21.45 -25.47
CA ILE A 122 25.24 21.85 -26.04
C ILE A 122 25.29 23.36 -26.23
N THR A 123 25.08 23.82 -27.46
CA THR A 123 25.02 25.24 -27.80
C THR A 123 23.62 25.56 -28.30
N TYR A 124 22.96 26.50 -27.63
CA TYR A 124 21.69 27.06 -28.03
C TYR A 124 21.96 28.41 -28.69
N TRP A 125 21.46 28.58 -29.91
CA TRP A 125 21.49 29.83 -30.66
C TRP A 125 20.07 30.36 -30.80
N PHE A 126 19.87 31.57 -30.31
CA PHE A 126 18.67 32.39 -30.47
C PHE A 126 19.10 33.86 -30.28
N ASP A 127 18.26 34.76 -29.74
CA ASP A 127 18.62 36.16 -29.41
C ASP A 127 19.90 36.27 -28.57
N GLU A 128 20.19 35.23 -27.77
CA GLU A 128 21.42 35.03 -27.02
C GLU A 128 22.05 33.66 -27.35
N LYS A 129 23.37 33.57 -27.12
CA LYS A 129 24.11 32.30 -27.22
C LYS A 129 24.29 31.71 -25.82
N ILE A 130 23.72 30.53 -25.58
CA ILE A 130 23.92 29.77 -24.35
C ILE A 130 24.74 28.52 -24.64
N GLU A 131 25.78 28.28 -23.84
CA GLU A 131 26.60 27.07 -23.91
C GLU A 131 26.61 26.35 -22.56
N GLU A 132 26.44 25.03 -22.59
CA GLU A 132 26.58 24.18 -21.41
C GLU A 132 27.33 22.88 -21.72
N ILE A 133 27.90 22.28 -20.67
CA ILE A 133 28.52 20.95 -20.74
C ILE A 133 27.58 19.94 -20.08
N TYR A 134 27.23 18.91 -20.82
CA TYR A 134 26.39 17.81 -20.36
C TYR A 134 27.19 16.51 -20.31
N SER A 135 27.35 15.98 -19.10
CA SER A 135 28.25 14.88 -18.82
C SER A 135 27.49 13.62 -18.44
N LEU A 136 27.77 12.53 -19.13
CA LEU A 136 27.12 11.23 -18.95
C LEU A 136 28.14 10.15 -18.63
N LYS A 137 27.81 9.29 -17.67
CA LYS A 137 28.52 8.04 -17.39
C LYS A 137 27.72 6.87 -17.94
N ILE A 138 28.38 5.91 -18.56
CA ILE A 138 27.81 4.62 -18.89
C ILE A 138 28.67 3.50 -18.30
N ASP A 139 28.03 2.57 -17.61
CA ASP A 139 28.69 1.45 -16.96
C ASP A 139 28.86 0.24 -17.91
N SER A 140 29.47 -0.83 -17.41
CA SER A 140 29.67 -2.05 -18.20
C SER A 140 28.38 -2.76 -18.63
N ARG A 141 27.25 -2.52 -17.94
CA ARG A 141 25.90 -3.06 -18.23
C ARG A 141 25.15 -2.18 -19.23
N GLY A 142 25.62 -0.97 -19.48
CA GLY A 142 25.02 -0.01 -20.39
C GLY A 142 24.04 0.95 -19.71
N GLU A 143 23.99 0.98 -18.38
CA GLU A 143 23.19 1.97 -17.66
C GLU A 143 23.82 3.35 -17.78
N VAL A 144 23.00 4.35 -18.15
CA VAL A 144 23.45 5.73 -18.35
C VAL A 144 23.05 6.56 -17.14
N THR A 145 23.98 7.36 -16.61
CA THR A 145 23.77 8.23 -15.45
C THR A 145 24.36 9.61 -15.72
N ARG A 146 23.60 10.68 -15.43
CA ARG A 146 24.12 12.04 -15.50
C ARG A 146 25.17 12.27 -14.42
N CYS A 147 26.28 12.89 -14.79
CA CYS A 147 27.34 13.28 -13.87
C CYS A 147 27.23 14.78 -13.57
N ALA A 148 27.50 15.15 -12.32
CA ALA A 148 27.60 16.56 -11.93
C ALA A 148 28.84 17.23 -12.52
N THR A 149 29.92 16.46 -12.72
CA THR A 149 31.19 16.94 -13.26
C THR A 149 31.55 16.21 -14.56
N PRO A 150 32.29 16.87 -15.49
CA PRO A 150 32.76 16.24 -16.73
C PRO A 150 33.78 15.12 -16.51
N PHE A 151 34.34 15.06 -15.33
CA PHE A 151 35.37 14.12 -14.98
C PHE A 151 34.93 13.29 -13.76
N PRO A 152 35.39 12.02 -13.68
CA PRO A 152 35.28 11.25 -12.44
C PRO A 152 35.90 12.01 -11.27
N GLU A 153 35.39 11.82 -10.06
CA GLU A 153 35.93 12.46 -8.83
C GLU A 153 37.45 12.25 -8.69
N LEU A 154 37.94 11.10 -9.14
CA LEU A 154 39.34 10.69 -9.05
C LEU A 154 40.21 11.25 -10.19
N PHE A 155 39.65 12.06 -11.10
CA PHE A 155 40.38 12.56 -12.28
C PHE A 155 41.54 13.49 -11.91
N LEU A 156 41.31 14.46 -11.03
CA LEU A 156 42.38 15.37 -10.58
C LEU A 156 43.52 14.60 -9.90
N GLU A 157 43.17 13.56 -9.15
CA GLU A 157 44.14 12.68 -8.52
C GLU A 157 44.90 11.84 -9.55
N THR A 158 44.23 11.36 -10.58
CA THR A 158 44.86 10.68 -11.71
C THR A 158 45.85 11.59 -12.43
N VAL A 159 45.46 12.84 -12.72
CA VAL A 159 46.34 13.83 -13.36
C VAL A 159 47.58 14.10 -12.51
N ARG A 160 47.41 14.24 -11.18
CA ARG A 160 48.55 14.39 -10.24
C ARG A 160 49.50 13.19 -10.30
N LEU A 161 48.97 11.97 -10.29
CA LEU A 161 49.76 10.75 -10.38
C LEU A 161 50.55 10.62 -11.68
N VAL A 162 49.93 10.99 -12.81
CA VAL A 162 50.61 11.05 -14.11
C VAL A 162 51.74 12.09 -14.07
N ALA A 163 51.49 13.27 -13.53
CA ALA A 163 52.50 14.33 -13.41
C ALA A 163 53.68 13.94 -12.50
N GLN A 164 53.44 13.08 -11.50
CA GLN A 164 54.47 12.54 -10.60
C GLN A 164 55.22 11.33 -11.18
N GLY A 165 54.85 10.85 -12.38
CA GLY A 165 55.44 9.66 -13.00
C GLY A 165 55.04 8.34 -12.34
N GLU A 166 54.07 8.34 -11.41
CA GLU A 166 53.59 7.15 -10.69
C GLU A 166 52.58 6.34 -11.52
N LEU A 167 52.07 6.92 -12.59
CA LEU A 167 51.20 6.27 -13.57
C LEU A 167 51.94 6.24 -14.90
N GLU A 168 52.23 5.04 -15.41
CA GLU A 168 52.82 4.91 -16.75
C GLU A 168 51.83 5.44 -17.80
N ASP A 169 52.30 6.34 -18.67
CA ASP A 169 51.59 6.78 -19.88
C ASP A 169 51.63 5.66 -20.94
N ARG A 170 51.13 4.48 -20.58
CA ARG A 170 50.87 3.41 -21.54
C ARG A 170 49.56 3.75 -22.21
N LYS A 171 49.56 3.96 -23.54
CA LYS A 171 48.37 4.01 -24.39
C LYS A 171 47.51 2.76 -24.12
N PRO A 172 46.48 2.81 -23.25
CA PRO A 172 45.70 1.63 -22.95
C PRO A 172 44.90 1.30 -24.20
N ARG A 173 44.85 0.01 -24.57
CA ARG A 173 43.92 -0.41 -25.62
C ARG A 173 42.49 -0.15 -25.13
N PRO A 174 41.58 0.29 -26.01
CA PRO A 174 40.19 0.43 -25.65
C PRO A 174 39.67 -0.93 -25.16
N PRO A 175 39.02 -1.00 -23.99
CA PRO A 175 38.56 -2.26 -23.41
C PRO A 175 37.38 -2.90 -24.17
N PHE A 176 36.88 -2.26 -25.23
CA PHE A 176 35.77 -2.74 -26.05
C PHE A 176 36.00 -2.48 -27.54
N SER A 177 35.20 -3.15 -28.37
CA SER A 177 35.19 -2.95 -29.82
C SER A 177 34.62 -1.58 -30.20
N GLN A 178 35.03 -1.08 -31.37
CA GLN A 178 34.51 0.16 -31.93
C GLN A 178 32.99 0.16 -32.08
N LYS A 179 32.40 -1.00 -32.44
CA LYS A 179 30.95 -1.17 -32.55
C LYS A 179 30.24 -0.85 -31.23
N LYS A 180 30.74 -1.37 -30.10
CA LYS A 180 30.14 -1.14 -28.79
C LYS A 180 30.28 0.30 -28.33
N MET A 181 31.40 0.95 -28.67
CA MET A 181 31.59 2.38 -28.38
C MET A 181 30.60 3.26 -29.16
N ILE A 182 30.31 2.94 -30.43
CA ILE A 182 29.31 3.64 -31.23
C ILE A 182 27.91 3.45 -30.65
N GLU A 183 27.57 2.22 -30.24
CA GLU A 183 26.29 1.91 -29.60
C GLU A 183 26.08 2.74 -28.32
N TRP A 184 27.10 2.79 -27.46
CA TRP A 184 27.07 3.58 -26.23
C TRP A 184 27.01 5.09 -26.49
N TYR A 185 27.76 5.58 -27.48
CA TYR A 185 27.66 6.96 -27.92
C TYR A 185 26.23 7.30 -28.37
N GLN A 186 25.61 6.47 -29.20
CA GLN A 186 24.23 6.68 -29.65
C GLN A 186 23.24 6.68 -28.49
N ARG A 187 23.43 5.80 -27.49
CA ARG A 187 22.60 5.79 -26.29
C ARG A 187 22.75 7.08 -25.49
N CYS A 188 23.97 7.56 -25.29
CA CYS A 188 24.23 8.82 -24.61
C CYS A 188 23.67 10.01 -25.41
N LEU A 189 23.83 10.01 -26.74
CA LEU A 189 23.32 11.07 -27.60
C LEU A 189 21.81 11.21 -27.49
N LYS A 190 21.06 10.10 -27.43
CA LYS A 190 19.60 10.13 -27.21
C LYS A 190 19.22 10.81 -25.89
N GLU A 191 19.93 10.54 -24.81
CA GLU A 191 19.72 11.18 -23.51
C GLU A 191 20.01 12.69 -23.57
N VAL A 192 21.11 13.08 -24.24
CA VAL A 192 21.49 14.49 -24.43
C VAL A 192 20.46 15.22 -25.28
N GLU A 193 19.98 14.61 -26.37
CA GLU A 193 18.93 15.17 -27.22
C GLU A 193 17.61 15.35 -26.46
N ALA A 194 17.24 14.39 -25.62
CA ALA A 194 16.03 14.47 -24.81
C ALA A 194 16.13 15.64 -23.81
N TYR A 195 17.25 15.75 -23.10
CA TYR A 195 17.53 16.87 -22.22
C TYR A 195 17.53 18.21 -22.97
N ALA A 196 18.20 18.25 -24.13
CA ALA A 196 18.30 19.47 -24.92
C ALA A 196 16.93 19.96 -25.41
N ARG A 197 16.06 19.03 -25.83
CA ARG A 197 14.66 19.32 -26.18
C ARG A 197 13.88 19.88 -25.00
N GLU A 198 14.03 19.30 -23.82
CA GLU A 198 13.37 19.79 -22.60
C GLU A 198 13.80 21.23 -22.26
N GLN A 199 15.10 21.53 -22.35
CA GLN A 199 15.61 22.89 -22.13
C GLN A 199 15.13 23.87 -23.20
N SER A 200 15.08 23.45 -24.47
CA SER A 200 14.56 24.29 -25.55
C SER A 200 13.12 24.72 -25.32
N VAL A 201 12.26 23.87 -24.74
CA VAL A 201 10.89 24.26 -24.36
C VAL A 201 10.90 25.37 -23.31
N LYS A 202 11.74 25.24 -22.28
CA LYS A 202 11.89 26.27 -21.22
C LYS A 202 12.42 27.59 -21.75
N TYR A 203 13.33 27.55 -22.72
CA TYR A 203 13.82 28.75 -23.39
C TYR A 203 12.75 29.36 -24.29
N GLN A 204 11.97 28.54 -25.00
CA GLN A 204 10.91 29.00 -25.89
C GLN A 204 9.83 29.79 -25.14
N GLU A 205 9.41 29.34 -23.95
CA GLU A 205 8.44 30.08 -23.11
C GLU A 205 8.93 31.50 -22.79
N LYS A 206 10.21 31.65 -22.44
CA LYS A 206 10.83 32.96 -22.16
C LYS A 206 10.99 33.82 -23.42
N LEU A 207 11.24 33.20 -24.57
CA LEU A 207 11.48 33.89 -25.83
C LEU A 207 10.18 34.43 -26.44
N VAL A 208 9.05 33.74 -26.29
CA VAL A 208 7.75 34.21 -26.83
C VAL A 208 7.37 35.58 -26.26
N GLU A 209 7.53 35.79 -24.95
CA GLU A 209 7.25 37.09 -24.34
C GLU A 209 8.16 38.20 -24.86
N ARG A 210 9.45 37.90 -25.05
CA ARG A 210 10.44 38.85 -25.59
C ARG A 210 10.15 39.17 -27.05
N LEU A 211 9.90 38.16 -27.87
CA LEU A 211 9.55 38.28 -29.28
C LEU A 211 8.30 39.15 -29.44
N TYR A 212 7.23 38.89 -28.67
CA TYR A 212 6.01 39.71 -28.74
C TYR A 212 6.28 41.19 -28.42
N LYS A 213 7.09 41.47 -27.38
CA LYS A 213 7.49 42.84 -27.02
C LYS A 213 8.32 43.50 -28.13
N ASN A 214 9.25 42.78 -28.74
CA ASN A 214 10.08 43.31 -29.83
C ASN A 214 9.25 43.58 -31.08
N LEU A 215 8.41 42.63 -31.50
CA LEU A 215 7.50 42.81 -32.65
C LEU A 215 6.52 43.97 -32.42
N SER A 216 5.97 44.10 -31.21
CA SER A 216 5.08 45.23 -30.88
C SER A 216 5.80 46.58 -30.96
N ARG A 217 7.07 46.65 -30.52
CA ARG A 217 7.89 47.85 -30.62
C ARG A 217 8.19 48.21 -32.08
N LEU A 218 8.52 47.21 -32.90
CA LEU A 218 8.74 47.40 -34.33
C LEU A 218 7.46 47.89 -35.03
N ASP A 219 6.31 47.28 -34.75
CA ASP A 219 5.04 47.68 -35.34
C ASP A 219 4.68 49.14 -35.00
N VAL A 220 4.84 49.55 -33.73
CA VAL A 220 4.60 50.94 -33.32
C VAL A 220 5.56 51.91 -34.03
N TYR A 221 6.86 51.58 -34.08
CA TYR A 221 7.87 52.41 -34.73
C TYR A 221 7.58 52.60 -36.23
N TYR A 222 7.32 51.52 -36.96
CA TYR A 222 7.04 51.60 -38.40
C TYR A 222 5.65 52.17 -38.71
N ARG A 223 4.67 52.06 -37.82
CA ARG A 223 3.39 52.78 -37.93
C ARG A 223 3.60 54.29 -37.82
N GLN A 224 4.30 54.76 -36.78
CA GLN A 224 4.65 56.18 -36.62
C GLN A 224 5.45 56.70 -37.82
N SER A 225 6.44 55.92 -38.27
CA SER A 225 7.29 56.30 -39.41
C SER A 225 6.50 56.42 -40.72
N ARG A 226 5.44 55.61 -40.91
CA ARG A 226 4.53 55.71 -42.06
C ARG A 226 3.58 56.91 -41.93
N ASP A 227 3.08 57.18 -40.72
CA ASP A 227 2.19 58.32 -40.45
C ASP A 227 2.90 59.68 -40.66
N GLU A 228 4.20 59.74 -40.40
CA GLU A 228 5.05 60.93 -40.63
C GLU A 228 5.37 61.17 -42.12
N VAL A 229 5.03 60.24 -43.03
CA VAL A 229 5.23 60.44 -44.47
C VAL A 229 4.19 61.43 -45.04
N THR A 230 4.57 62.70 -45.07
CA THR A 230 3.78 63.79 -45.67
C THR A 230 4.38 64.28 -46.99
N GLY A 231 3.55 64.69 -47.96
CA GLY A 231 3.96 65.27 -49.24
C GLY A 231 2.79 65.44 -50.21
N THR A 232 2.92 66.38 -51.16
CA THR A 232 1.89 66.68 -52.19
C THR A 232 2.00 65.81 -53.45
N ASP A 233 3.13 65.13 -53.66
CA ASP A 233 3.34 64.20 -54.78
C ASP A 233 2.97 62.77 -54.35
N GLU A 234 1.82 62.29 -54.82
CA GLU A 234 1.27 60.97 -54.48
C GLU A 234 2.21 59.82 -54.86
N LYS A 235 2.90 59.91 -56.02
CA LYS A 235 3.78 58.83 -56.50
C LYS A 235 5.02 58.67 -55.63
N GLN A 236 5.60 59.78 -55.14
CA GLN A 236 6.76 59.72 -54.25
C GLN A 236 6.36 59.21 -52.85
N LYS A 237 5.17 59.59 -52.38
CA LYS A 237 4.62 59.12 -51.11
C LYS A 237 4.39 57.61 -51.14
N GLU A 238 3.73 57.09 -52.17
CA GLU A 238 3.50 55.65 -52.34
C GLU A 238 4.80 54.86 -52.32
N LYS A 239 5.80 55.28 -53.12
CA LYS A 239 7.10 54.62 -53.17
C LYS A 239 7.83 54.59 -51.82
N LYS A 240 7.72 55.66 -51.02
CA LYS A 240 8.33 55.71 -49.68
C LYS A 240 7.62 54.80 -48.68
N LEU A 241 6.30 54.68 -48.77
CA LEU A 241 5.51 53.76 -47.95
C LEU A 241 5.80 52.29 -48.30
N GLU A 242 5.96 51.98 -49.58
CA GLU A 242 6.36 50.64 -50.04
C GLU A 242 7.75 50.23 -49.50
N LEU A 243 8.74 51.14 -49.55
CA LEU A 243 10.07 50.88 -49.00
C LEU A 243 10.03 50.63 -47.49
N LEU A 244 9.30 51.45 -46.73
CA LEU A 244 9.13 51.25 -45.28
C LEU A 244 8.42 49.93 -44.96
N GLN A 245 7.45 49.51 -45.78
CA GLN A 245 6.77 48.23 -45.63
C GLN A 245 7.70 47.05 -45.89
N GLN A 246 8.56 47.14 -46.89
CA GLN A 246 9.58 46.13 -47.19
C GLN A 246 10.63 46.03 -46.06
N GLU A 247 11.12 47.16 -45.57
CA GLU A 247 12.04 47.19 -44.42
C GLU A 247 11.41 46.60 -43.16
N TYR A 248 10.13 46.91 -42.89
CA TYR A 248 9.39 46.31 -41.78
C TYR A 248 9.30 44.79 -41.91
N GLN A 249 8.95 44.28 -43.09
CA GLN A 249 8.86 42.83 -43.33
C GLN A 249 10.21 42.14 -43.10
N LEU A 250 11.30 42.70 -43.64
CA LEU A 250 12.65 42.17 -43.41
C LEU A 250 13.01 42.16 -41.93
N LYS A 251 12.68 43.23 -41.18
CA LYS A 251 12.95 43.29 -39.74
C LYS A 251 12.13 42.29 -38.93
N VAL A 252 10.88 42.05 -39.32
CA VAL A 252 10.05 41.00 -38.70
C VAL A 252 10.63 39.62 -38.97
N GLU A 253 11.08 39.34 -40.19
CA GLU A 253 11.73 38.06 -40.54
C GLU A 253 13.04 37.86 -39.76
N GLU A 254 13.91 38.88 -39.71
CA GLU A 254 15.14 38.87 -38.90
C GLU A 254 14.85 38.58 -37.42
N GLU A 255 13.83 39.23 -36.83
CA GLU A 255 13.46 38.98 -35.43
C GLU A 255 12.90 37.57 -35.24
N LEU A 256 12.09 37.05 -36.16
CA LEU A 256 11.56 35.68 -36.07
C LEU A 256 12.68 34.63 -36.17
N ASP A 257 13.64 34.85 -37.06
CA ASP A 257 14.79 33.96 -37.21
C ASP A 257 15.73 34.04 -36.00
N ASN A 258 15.99 35.23 -35.45
CA ASN A 258 16.78 35.40 -34.24
C ASN A 258 16.12 34.72 -33.02
N HIS A 259 14.79 34.67 -32.96
CA HIS A 259 14.08 33.98 -31.88
C HIS A 259 13.82 32.49 -32.16
N ARG A 260 14.30 31.96 -33.28
CA ARG A 260 14.25 30.53 -33.60
C ARG A 260 15.41 29.81 -32.92
N ILE A 261 15.09 28.97 -31.94
CA ILE A 261 16.09 28.18 -31.22
C ILE A 261 16.73 27.15 -32.16
N GLN A 262 18.03 27.27 -32.37
CA GLN A 262 18.87 26.24 -33.00
C GLN A 262 19.75 25.58 -31.94
N VAL A 263 19.81 24.26 -31.94
CA VAL A 263 20.61 23.50 -30.98
C VAL A 263 21.70 22.74 -31.71
N LEU A 264 22.95 22.96 -31.31
CA LEU A 264 24.10 22.20 -31.77
C LEU A 264 24.64 21.35 -30.61
N ILE A 265 24.69 20.04 -30.81
CA ILE A 265 25.25 19.08 -29.85
C ILE A 265 26.55 18.55 -30.44
N SER A 266 27.66 18.72 -29.72
CA SER A 266 28.96 18.19 -30.13
C SER A 266 29.62 17.39 -29.00
N LEU A 267 30.24 16.26 -29.35
CA LEU A 267 31.03 15.49 -28.39
C LEU A 267 32.38 16.20 -28.19
N ILE A 268 32.66 16.64 -26.97
CA ILE A 268 33.92 17.28 -26.59
C ILE A 268 34.99 16.20 -26.40
N ASN A 269 34.69 15.22 -25.56
CA ASN A 269 35.61 14.13 -25.30
C ASN A 269 34.86 12.87 -24.85
N PHE A 270 35.60 11.78 -24.93
CA PHE A 270 35.24 10.49 -24.37
C PHE A 270 36.39 9.99 -23.50
N CYS A 271 36.07 9.55 -22.29
CA CYS A 271 37.03 9.00 -21.34
C CYS A 271 36.58 7.61 -20.88
N SER A 272 37.51 6.68 -20.78
CA SER A 272 37.28 5.41 -20.08
C SER A 272 38.14 5.33 -18.82
N VAL A 273 37.55 4.82 -17.75
CA VAL A 273 38.24 4.63 -16.47
C VAL A 273 38.13 3.17 -16.06
N GLN A 274 39.28 2.53 -15.90
CA GLN A 274 39.40 1.18 -15.37
C GLN A 274 39.78 1.26 -13.90
N THR A 275 38.80 1.00 -13.03
CA THR A 275 38.97 1.02 -11.58
C THR A 275 39.27 -0.39 -11.08
N PRO A 276 40.36 -0.63 -10.33
CA PRO A 276 40.66 -1.94 -9.78
C PRO A 276 39.70 -2.25 -8.63
N ILE A 277 38.91 -3.31 -8.78
CA ILE A 277 37.95 -3.77 -7.77
C ILE A 277 38.40 -5.14 -7.23
N LEU A 278 38.30 -5.31 -5.91
CA LEU A 278 38.39 -6.60 -5.25
C LEU A 278 36.98 -7.05 -4.85
N SER A 279 36.44 -8.03 -5.56
CA SER A 279 35.12 -8.61 -5.24
C SER A 279 35.30 -9.88 -4.42
N ARG A 280 34.64 -9.92 -3.27
CA ARG A 280 34.54 -11.08 -2.38
C ARG A 280 33.13 -11.63 -2.47
N ARG A 281 33.00 -12.84 -3.00
CA ARG A 281 31.73 -13.55 -3.10
C ARG A 281 31.60 -14.55 -1.95
N PHE A 282 30.47 -14.50 -1.27
CA PHE A 282 30.11 -15.34 -0.15
C PHE A 282 28.90 -16.16 -0.56
N LEU A 283 28.99 -17.49 -0.48
CA LEU A 283 27.84 -18.37 -0.55
C LEU A 283 27.39 -18.63 0.88
N LEU A 284 26.22 -18.09 1.21
CA LEU A 284 25.60 -18.21 2.53
C LEU A 284 24.56 -19.31 2.50
N LYS A 285 24.46 -20.08 3.58
CA LYS A 285 23.44 -21.13 3.75
C LYS A 285 22.70 -20.96 5.07
N ALA A 286 21.38 -20.87 5.01
CA ALA A 286 20.51 -20.84 6.19
C ALA A 286 19.19 -21.55 5.87
N TYR A 287 18.61 -22.27 6.84
CA TYR A 287 17.32 -22.95 6.68
C TYR A 287 17.24 -23.85 5.43
N GLY A 288 18.35 -24.50 5.07
CA GLY A 288 18.44 -25.35 3.87
C GLY A 288 18.50 -24.59 2.53
N LYS A 289 18.51 -23.26 2.54
CA LYS A 289 18.58 -22.39 1.36
C LYS A 289 19.97 -21.80 1.20
N GLU A 290 20.39 -21.60 -0.04
CA GLU A 290 21.71 -21.04 -0.37
C GLU A 290 21.56 -19.74 -1.16
N GLN A 291 22.38 -18.75 -0.85
CA GLN A 291 22.36 -17.47 -1.56
C GLN A 291 23.75 -16.84 -1.69
N GLU A 292 24.02 -16.25 -2.85
CA GLU A 292 25.31 -15.59 -3.14
C GLU A 292 25.25 -14.09 -2.85
N LEU A 293 26.23 -13.60 -2.11
CA LEU A 293 26.40 -12.20 -1.76
C LEU A 293 27.78 -11.71 -2.23
N VAL A 294 27.86 -10.49 -2.76
CA VAL A 294 29.12 -9.89 -3.20
C VAL A 294 29.43 -8.59 -2.44
N LEU A 295 30.58 -8.56 -1.76
CA LEU A 295 31.19 -7.36 -1.20
C LEU A 295 32.31 -6.89 -2.13
N SER A 296 32.27 -5.65 -2.59
CA SER A 296 33.30 -5.10 -3.46
C SER A 296 34.13 -4.05 -2.74
N LYS A 297 35.44 -3.99 -3.02
CA LYS A 297 36.35 -2.95 -2.51
C LYS A 297 37.04 -2.27 -3.68
N ASN A 298 36.97 -0.95 -3.74
CA ASN A 298 37.77 -0.15 -4.64
C ASN A 298 39.24 -0.17 -4.16
N LEU A 299 40.15 -0.77 -4.93
CA LEU A 299 41.57 -0.88 -4.57
C LEU A 299 42.38 0.40 -4.85
N PHE A 300 41.77 1.40 -5.49
CA PHE A 300 42.35 2.73 -5.66
C PHE A 300 41.99 3.63 -4.48
N SER A 301 40.69 3.84 -4.20
CA SER A 301 40.23 4.72 -3.11
C SER A 301 40.19 4.05 -1.74
N GLY A 302 40.14 2.71 -1.69
CA GLY A 302 39.95 1.95 -0.45
C GLY A 302 38.50 1.79 -0.01
N GLN A 303 37.54 2.44 -0.68
CA GLN A 303 36.12 2.41 -0.32
C GLN A 303 35.51 1.01 -0.48
N LEU A 304 34.66 0.63 0.46
CA LEU A 304 33.85 -0.59 0.41
C LEU A 304 32.48 -0.29 -0.20
N GLU A 305 32.04 -1.17 -1.08
CA GLU A 305 30.72 -1.17 -1.69
C GLU A 305 29.96 -2.39 -1.14
N TYR A 306 29.06 -2.12 -0.20
CA TYR A 306 28.20 -3.14 0.41
C TYR A 306 27.07 -3.54 -0.53
N PRO A 307 26.59 -4.80 -0.46
CA PRO A 307 25.36 -5.17 -1.14
C PRO A 307 24.16 -4.47 -0.50
N ALA A 308 23.09 -4.28 -1.26
CA ALA A 308 21.87 -3.67 -0.77
C ALA A 308 20.93 -4.71 -0.15
N CYS A 309 20.15 -4.30 0.85
CA CYS A 309 19.08 -5.09 1.45
C CYS A 309 17.92 -5.25 0.46
N ASP A 310 17.46 -6.49 0.24
CA ASP A 310 16.34 -6.78 -0.66
C ASP A 310 15.01 -6.16 -0.18
N SER A 311 14.88 -5.84 1.11
CA SER A 311 13.65 -5.24 1.68
C SER A 311 13.67 -3.71 1.72
N CYS A 312 14.79 -3.07 2.06
CA CYS A 312 14.85 -1.62 2.27
C CYS A 312 15.85 -0.87 1.38
N GLY A 313 16.67 -1.59 0.60
CA GLY A 313 17.70 -1.00 -0.27
C GLY A 313 18.94 -0.44 0.46
N ALA A 314 18.95 -0.43 1.81
CA ALA A 314 20.10 0.05 2.57
C ALA A 314 21.32 -0.87 2.44
N GLU A 315 22.51 -0.30 2.59
CA GLU A 315 23.78 -1.04 2.61
C GLU A 315 23.83 -2.08 3.73
N LEU A 316 24.14 -3.32 3.37
CA LEU A 316 24.25 -4.45 4.27
C LEU A 316 25.64 -4.49 4.91
N GLN A 317 25.74 -4.00 6.14
CA GLN A 317 26.88 -4.31 7.02
C GLN A 317 26.65 -5.58 7.84
N VAL A 318 25.39 -5.90 8.11
CA VAL A 318 24.96 -7.17 8.68
C VAL A 318 23.94 -7.75 7.72
N ALA A 319 24.18 -8.97 7.24
CA ALA A 319 23.31 -9.65 6.29
C ALA A 319 22.75 -10.94 6.90
N GLY A 320 21.48 -11.22 6.62
CA GLY A 320 20.86 -12.50 6.93
C GLY A 320 20.00 -12.99 5.77
N ILE A 321 19.74 -14.28 5.74
CA ILE A 321 18.88 -14.94 4.78
C ILE A 321 17.49 -15.10 5.38
N CYS A 322 16.47 -14.66 4.65
CA CYS A 322 15.07 -14.95 4.95
C CYS A 322 14.76 -16.45 4.73
N GLY A 323 14.25 -17.12 5.75
CA GLY A 323 13.85 -18.53 5.73
C GLY A 323 12.74 -18.85 4.73
N LEU A 324 11.88 -17.89 4.35
CA LEU A 324 10.79 -18.11 3.40
C LEU A 324 11.21 -18.03 1.92
N GLN A 325 11.92 -16.98 1.51
CA GLN A 325 12.21 -16.71 0.08
C GLN A 325 13.71 -16.49 -0.22
N SER A 326 14.61 -16.82 0.72
CA SER A 326 16.07 -16.67 0.57
C SER A 326 16.58 -15.25 0.25
N HIS A 327 15.76 -14.22 0.49
CA HIS A 327 16.17 -12.83 0.38
C HIS A 327 17.31 -12.49 1.34
N ILE A 328 18.26 -11.67 0.88
CA ILE A 328 19.34 -11.14 1.70
C ILE A 328 18.89 -9.80 2.27
N THR A 329 18.84 -9.72 3.60
CA THR A 329 18.30 -8.54 4.29
C THR A 329 19.16 -8.10 5.46
N CYS A 330 19.00 -6.83 5.86
CA CYS A 330 19.67 -6.31 7.04
C CYS A 330 19.03 -6.85 8.32
N ASP A 331 19.79 -6.81 9.41
CA ASP A 331 19.34 -7.13 10.76
C ASP A 331 18.05 -6.42 11.18
N LYS A 332 17.80 -5.20 10.71
CA LYS A 332 16.57 -4.44 11.00
C LYS A 332 15.34 -4.91 10.22
N CYS A 333 15.54 -5.42 9.01
CA CYS A 333 14.45 -5.92 8.17
C CYS A 333 14.16 -7.39 8.42
N LEU A 334 15.04 -8.09 9.14
CA LEU A 334 14.91 -9.48 9.48
C LEU A 334 14.33 -9.61 10.89
N GLY A 335 13.28 -10.43 11.06
CA GLY A 335 12.73 -10.72 12.37
C GLY A 335 12.39 -12.18 12.52
N HIS A 336 12.33 -12.64 13.77
CA HIS A 336 12.21 -14.05 14.09
C HIS A 336 10.74 -14.50 14.15
N CYS A 337 10.42 -15.63 13.53
CA CYS A 337 9.11 -16.27 13.63
C CYS A 337 9.11 -17.26 14.80
N TRP A 338 8.29 -16.97 15.82
CA TRP A 338 8.19 -17.81 17.03
C TRP A 338 7.62 -19.22 16.77
N GLU A 339 6.86 -19.40 15.69
CA GLU A 339 6.16 -20.66 15.42
C GLU A 339 7.01 -21.66 14.63
N CYS A 340 7.79 -21.20 13.64
CA CYS A 340 8.62 -22.06 12.80
C CYS A 340 10.13 -21.93 13.07
N ASP A 341 10.53 -21.07 14.01
CA ASP A 341 11.93 -20.82 14.40
C ASP A 341 12.82 -20.30 13.23
N GLN A 342 12.19 -19.74 12.20
CA GLN A 342 12.88 -19.15 11.05
C GLN A 342 12.89 -17.63 11.11
N ASP A 343 13.99 -17.04 10.67
CA ASP A 343 14.08 -15.60 10.48
C ASP A 343 13.46 -15.19 9.14
N VAL A 344 12.54 -14.23 9.17
CA VAL A 344 11.75 -13.80 8.02
C VAL A 344 11.87 -12.30 7.84
N CYS A 345 12.12 -11.89 6.60
CA CYS A 345 12.24 -10.47 6.29
C CYS A 345 10.87 -9.78 6.23
N SER A 346 10.85 -8.47 6.47
CA SER A 346 9.64 -7.64 6.46
C SER A 346 8.88 -7.69 5.14
N SER A 347 9.57 -7.85 3.99
CA SER A 347 8.92 -8.00 2.68
C SER A 347 8.19 -9.33 2.51
N CYS A 348 8.54 -10.36 3.28
CA CYS A 348 7.84 -11.65 3.29
C CYS A 348 6.68 -11.70 4.32
N GLY A 349 6.40 -10.60 5.03
CA GLY A 349 5.22 -10.49 5.88
C GLY A 349 5.39 -11.10 7.26
N LEU A 350 6.32 -10.57 8.06
CA LEU A 350 6.39 -10.85 9.49
C LEU A 350 5.38 -9.97 10.24
N GLN A 351 4.38 -10.60 10.84
CA GLN A 351 3.31 -9.96 11.60
C GLN A 351 3.46 -10.19 13.10
N ARG A 352 2.80 -9.38 13.93
CA ARG A 352 2.78 -9.58 15.38
C ARG A 352 1.48 -10.22 15.83
N CYS A 353 1.57 -11.17 16.75
CA CYS A 353 0.40 -11.69 17.44
C CYS A 353 -0.27 -10.57 18.23
N GLU A 354 -1.59 -10.38 18.06
CA GLU A 354 -2.33 -9.36 18.81
C GLU A 354 -2.26 -9.59 20.34
N TYR A 355 -2.14 -10.85 20.78
CA TYR A 355 -2.12 -11.22 22.18
C TYR A 355 -0.71 -11.14 22.80
N CYS A 356 0.26 -11.92 22.30
CA CYS A 356 1.61 -12.00 22.90
C CYS A 356 2.67 -11.12 22.22
N GLN A 357 2.32 -10.41 21.14
CA GLN A 357 3.22 -9.55 20.37
C GLN A 357 4.43 -10.28 19.73
N ALA A 358 4.48 -11.61 19.79
CA ALA A 358 5.50 -12.42 19.11
C ALA A 358 5.40 -12.28 17.59
N GLY A 359 6.55 -12.32 16.91
CA GLY A 359 6.65 -12.30 15.45
C GLY A 359 6.18 -13.62 14.85
N ILE A 360 5.33 -13.56 13.84
CA ILE A 360 4.77 -14.72 13.14
C ILE A 360 4.84 -14.46 11.64
N CYS A 361 5.40 -15.40 10.88
CA CYS A 361 5.49 -15.28 9.44
C CYS A 361 4.14 -15.52 8.74
N ALA A 362 4.05 -15.13 7.47
CA ALA A 362 2.83 -15.27 6.67
C ALA A 362 2.30 -16.72 6.53
N GLU A 363 3.15 -17.74 6.70
CA GLU A 363 2.74 -19.16 6.66
C GLU A 363 2.21 -19.66 8.02
N CYS A 364 2.71 -19.10 9.11
CA CYS A 364 2.35 -19.49 10.46
C CYS A 364 1.23 -18.64 11.06
N VAL A 365 0.93 -17.49 10.47
CA VAL A 365 -0.13 -16.62 10.95
C VAL A 365 -1.49 -17.31 10.83
N ARG A 366 -2.34 -17.05 11.82
CA ARG A 366 -3.75 -17.43 11.81
C ARG A 366 -4.61 -16.20 11.98
N ILE A 367 -5.73 -16.16 11.27
CA ILE A 367 -6.62 -14.98 11.25
C ILE A 367 -7.92 -15.36 11.95
N CYS A 368 -8.29 -14.59 12.97
CA CYS A 368 -9.57 -14.78 13.64
C CYS A 368 -10.69 -14.42 12.66
N HIS A 369 -11.59 -15.36 12.36
CA HIS A 369 -12.70 -15.10 11.44
C HIS A 369 -13.70 -14.04 11.96
N ASP A 370 -13.81 -13.88 13.28
CA ASP A 370 -14.77 -12.94 13.88
C ASP A 370 -14.25 -11.49 13.91
N CYS A 371 -12.95 -11.24 14.11
CA CYS A 371 -12.39 -9.88 14.24
C CYS A 371 -11.34 -9.50 13.18
N GLY A 372 -10.91 -10.45 12.35
CA GLY A 372 -9.93 -10.24 11.28
C GLY A 372 -8.49 -10.01 11.73
N ARG A 373 -8.18 -10.08 13.03
CA ARG A 373 -6.83 -9.87 13.58
C ARG A 373 -5.96 -11.13 13.53
N TRP A 374 -4.66 -10.95 13.72
CA TRP A 374 -3.62 -11.98 13.55
C TRP A 374 -3.15 -12.59 14.87
N PHE A 375 -3.07 -13.92 14.90
CA PHE A 375 -2.71 -14.70 16.09
C PHE A 375 -1.74 -15.83 15.74
N CYS A 376 -0.94 -16.26 16.72
CA CYS A 376 -0.15 -17.50 16.62
C CYS A 376 -1.04 -18.71 16.93
N ASN A 377 -0.55 -19.92 16.65
CA ASN A 377 -1.30 -21.16 16.89
C ASN A 377 -1.68 -21.34 18.37
N GLN A 378 -0.89 -20.79 19.30
CA GLN A 378 -1.18 -20.86 20.74
C GLN A 378 -2.35 -19.98 21.21
N HIS A 379 -2.68 -18.90 20.50
CA HIS A 379 -3.72 -17.94 20.91
C HIS A 379 -4.92 -17.93 19.96
N ILE A 380 -5.09 -19.01 19.19
CA ILE A 380 -6.26 -19.21 18.34
C ILE A 380 -6.95 -20.52 18.69
N LEU A 381 -8.27 -20.49 18.67
CA LEU A 381 -9.15 -21.59 19.03
C LEU A 381 -9.95 -22.01 17.81
N GLY A 382 -10.32 -23.29 17.74
CA GLY A 382 -11.17 -23.83 16.69
C GLY A 382 -12.61 -24.05 17.17
N CYS A 383 -13.59 -23.67 16.35
CA CYS A 383 -15.00 -23.93 16.65
C CYS A 383 -15.29 -25.42 16.63
N ARG A 384 -15.88 -25.97 17.70
CA ARG A 384 -16.27 -27.39 17.72
C ARG A 384 -17.35 -27.79 16.71
N LEU A 385 -18.08 -26.82 16.14
CA LEU A 385 -19.13 -27.10 15.15
C LEU A 385 -18.65 -26.90 13.70
N CYS A 386 -18.04 -25.77 13.36
CA CYS A 386 -17.60 -25.50 11.98
C CYS A 386 -16.09 -25.61 11.74
N ARG A 387 -15.28 -25.82 12.79
CA ARG A 387 -13.81 -25.85 12.76
C ARG A 387 -13.13 -24.54 12.31
N VAL A 388 -13.89 -23.47 12.09
CA VAL A 388 -13.34 -22.14 11.82
C VAL A 388 -12.60 -21.61 13.05
N GLU A 389 -11.50 -20.93 12.80
CA GLU A 389 -10.60 -20.41 13.82
C GLU A 389 -11.02 -19.00 14.31
N PHE A 390 -10.91 -18.76 15.62
CA PHE A 390 -11.20 -17.48 16.27
C PHE A 390 -10.31 -17.26 17.49
N CYS A 391 -10.09 -16.00 17.89
CA CYS A 391 -9.25 -15.68 19.03
C CYS A 391 -9.98 -15.90 20.36
N GLU A 392 -9.22 -15.99 21.45
CA GLU A 392 -9.76 -16.14 22.81
C GLU A 392 -10.75 -15.04 23.20
N ALA A 393 -10.55 -13.80 22.75
CA ALA A 393 -11.47 -12.69 23.04
C ALA A 393 -12.83 -12.83 22.32
N CYS A 394 -12.83 -13.45 21.13
CA CYS A 394 -14.04 -13.77 20.38
C CYS A 394 -14.64 -15.12 20.78
N ALA A 395 -13.94 -15.90 21.61
CA ALA A 395 -14.44 -17.15 22.13
C ALA A 395 -15.68 -16.91 22.98
N ARG A 396 -16.68 -17.76 22.76
CA ARG A 396 -17.90 -17.80 23.56
C ARG A 396 -18.20 -19.24 23.92
N VAL A 397 -18.95 -19.44 24.99
CA VAL A 397 -19.20 -20.77 25.56
C VAL A 397 -20.69 -21.03 25.63
N CYS A 398 -21.13 -22.17 25.11
CA CYS A 398 -22.49 -22.63 25.30
C CYS A 398 -22.73 -22.91 26.78
N GLN A 399 -23.68 -22.21 27.40
CA GLN A 399 -23.97 -22.33 28.83
C GLN A 399 -24.56 -23.70 29.24
N VAL A 400 -24.89 -24.56 28.27
CA VAL A 400 -25.46 -25.88 28.54
C VAL A 400 -24.44 -27.01 28.37
N CYS A 401 -23.68 -27.04 27.26
CA CYS A 401 -22.67 -28.09 27.03
C CYS A 401 -21.23 -27.65 27.31
N ASN A 402 -21.02 -26.39 27.69
CA ASN A 402 -19.73 -25.79 27.99
C ASN A 402 -18.71 -25.84 26.84
N TRP A 403 -19.17 -25.98 25.59
CA TRP A 403 -18.30 -25.96 24.43
C TRP A 403 -17.97 -24.54 24.00
N THR A 404 -16.68 -24.32 23.70
CA THR A 404 -16.19 -23.08 23.08
C THR A 404 -16.52 -23.05 21.59
N LEU A 405 -17.20 -21.99 21.16
CA LEU A 405 -17.74 -21.82 19.81
C LEU A 405 -17.48 -20.39 19.31
N CYS A 406 -17.57 -20.19 17.99
CA CYS A 406 -17.60 -18.85 17.43
C CYS A 406 -18.98 -18.24 17.61
N SER A 407 -19.04 -16.90 17.57
CA SER A 407 -20.27 -16.12 17.77
C SER A 407 -21.44 -16.57 16.87
N ARG A 408 -21.16 -16.99 15.64
CA ARG A 408 -22.18 -17.45 14.66
C ARG A 408 -22.93 -18.71 15.05
N HIS A 409 -22.38 -19.53 15.94
CA HIS A 409 -22.99 -20.80 16.35
C HIS A 409 -23.67 -20.73 17.72
N LEU A 410 -23.84 -19.52 18.25
CA LEU A 410 -24.56 -19.27 19.49
C LEU A 410 -25.81 -18.45 19.20
N VAL A 411 -26.90 -18.87 19.81
CA VAL A 411 -28.18 -18.17 19.84
C VAL A 411 -28.55 -17.93 21.29
N LYS A 412 -29.36 -16.91 21.57
CA LYS A 412 -29.85 -16.65 22.93
C LYS A 412 -31.10 -17.47 23.19
N CYS A 413 -31.15 -18.16 24.32
CA CYS A 413 -32.36 -18.83 24.78
C CYS A 413 -33.43 -17.79 25.13
N MET A 414 -34.63 -17.90 24.56
CA MET A 414 -35.71 -16.94 24.88
C MET A 414 -36.21 -17.05 26.35
N ALA A 415 -36.00 -18.19 27.02
CA ALA A 415 -36.46 -18.39 28.40
C ALA A 415 -35.49 -17.88 29.47
N CYS A 416 -34.17 -17.89 29.22
CA CYS A 416 -33.16 -17.51 30.21
C CYS A 416 -32.06 -16.56 29.70
N GLU A 417 -32.16 -16.14 28.44
CA GLU A 417 -31.20 -15.27 27.73
C GLU A 417 -29.77 -15.81 27.58
N ALA A 418 -29.50 -17.01 28.08
CA ALA A 418 -28.19 -17.66 27.98
C ALA A 418 -27.81 -17.98 26.53
N GLU A 419 -26.53 -17.81 26.20
CA GLU A 419 -25.97 -18.19 24.89
C GLU A 419 -25.85 -19.73 24.80
N ILE A 420 -26.53 -20.32 23.83
CA ILE A 420 -26.61 -21.76 23.62
C ILE A 420 -26.27 -22.12 22.18
N CYS A 421 -25.70 -23.30 21.99
CA CYS A 421 -25.34 -23.77 20.66
C CYS A 421 -26.51 -24.42 19.93
N SER A 422 -26.38 -24.55 18.61
CA SER A 422 -27.39 -25.21 17.76
C SER A 422 -27.71 -26.66 18.14
N ARG A 423 -26.85 -27.34 18.92
CA ARG A 423 -27.13 -28.69 19.44
C ARG A 423 -27.92 -28.68 20.76
N CYS A 424 -27.85 -27.60 21.51
CA CYS A 424 -28.51 -27.49 22.81
C CYS A 424 -29.82 -26.70 22.73
N THR A 425 -30.12 -26.13 21.56
CA THR A 425 -31.36 -25.43 21.26
C THR A 425 -32.35 -26.33 20.53
N THR A 426 -33.64 -26.05 20.70
CA THR A 426 -34.72 -26.60 19.90
C THR A 426 -35.85 -25.57 19.87
N SER A 427 -36.55 -25.47 18.75
CA SER A 427 -37.65 -24.52 18.59
C SER A 427 -38.89 -24.97 19.36
N CYS A 428 -39.53 -24.02 20.04
CA CYS A 428 -40.80 -24.25 20.72
C CYS A 428 -41.91 -24.53 19.70
N ALA A 429 -42.64 -25.64 19.84
CA ALA A 429 -43.74 -25.97 18.91
C ALA A 429 -44.93 -24.98 18.97
N HIS A 430 -44.94 -24.04 19.93
CA HIS A 430 -46.00 -23.03 20.07
C HIS A 430 -45.59 -21.64 19.57
N CYS A 431 -44.43 -21.12 19.98
CA CYS A 431 -43.97 -19.77 19.62
C CYS A 431 -42.83 -19.76 18.60
N GLU A 432 -42.32 -20.93 18.18
CA GLU A 432 -41.21 -21.11 17.22
C GLU A 432 -39.86 -20.52 17.65
N GLU A 433 -39.78 -19.90 18.83
CA GLU A 433 -38.55 -19.36 19.40
C GLU A 433 -37.55 -20.45 19.81
N GLU A 434 -36.26 -20.11 19.73
CA GLU A 434 -35.13 -20.98 20.10
C GLU A 434 -34.96 -21.04 21.62
N VAL A 435 -35.08 -22.25 22.18
CA VAL A 435 -35.07 -22.47 23.63
C VAL A 435 -34.12 -23.62 23.95
N CYS A 436 -33.35 -23.49 25.03
CA CYS A 436 -32.49 -24.58 25.47
C CYS A 436 -33.33 -25.77 25.94
N HIS A 437 -32.83 -26.99 25.76
CA HIS A 437 -33.54 -28.21 26.17
C HIS A 437 -33.90 -28.28 27.65
N ILE A 438 -33.22 -27.53 28.53
CA ILE A 438 -33.56 -27.44 29.97
C ILE A 438 -34.89 -26.70 30.19
N HIS A 439 -35.23 -25.75 29.31
CA HIS A 439 -36.48 -24.96 29.38
C HIS A 439 -37.55 -25.47 28.42
N LEU A 440 -37.41 -26.70 27.92
CA LEU A 440 -38.42 -27.39 27.12
C LEU A 440 -39.11 -28.46 27.96
N LEU A 441 -40.43 -28.44 27.88
CA LEU A 441 -41.30 -29.38 28.55
C LEU A 441 -42.23 -30.01 27.52
N ALA A 442 -42.52 -31.30 27.66
CA ALA A 442 -43.45 -32.00 26.79
C ALA A 442 -44.89 -31.79 27.27
N CYS A 443 -45.77 -31.36 26.37
CA CYS A 443 -47.20 -31.29 26.66
C CYS A 443 -47.75 -32.70 26.91
N SER A 444 -48.37 -32.92 28.07
CA SER A 444 -48.93 -34.22 28.48
C SER A 444 -50.08 -34.70 27.58
N PHE A 445 -50.65 -33.81 26.75
CA PHE A 445 -51.74 -34.13 25.83
C PHE A 445 -51.26 -34.40 24.39
N CYS A 446 -50.46 -33.51 23.80
CA CYS A 446 -50.01 -33.66 22.40
C CYS A 446 -48.58 -34.19 22.24
N GLY A 447 -47.81 -34.31 23.33
CA GLY A 447 -46.42 -34.77 23.32
C GLY A 447 -45.40 -33.78 22.72
N GLN A 448 -45.85 -32.65 22.17
CA GLN A 448 -44.96 -31.64 21.58
C GLN A 448 -44.14 -30.92 22.65
N LEU A 449 -42.88 -30.60 22.31
CA LEU A 449 -41.99 -29.81 23.15
C LEU A 449 -42.35 -28.34 23.06
N THR A 450 -42.61 -27.74 24.21
CA THR A 450 -42.99 -26.34 24.36
C THR A 450 -42.15 -25.68 25.45
N CYS A 451 -41.82 -24.41 25.28
CA CYS A 451 -41.02 -23.69 26.26
C CYS A 451 -41.79 -23.47 27.57
N THR A 452 -41.08 -23.24 28.66
CA THR A 452 -41.66 -22.94 29.98
C THR A 452 -42.65 -21.77 29.97
N ASN A 453 -42.48 -20.80 29.06
CA ASN A 453 -43.40 -19.66 28.90
C ASN A 453 -44.68 -20.01 28.13
N CYS A 454 -44.72 -21.16 27.43
CA CYS A 454 -45.85 -21.63 26.64
C CYS A 454 -46.51 -22.88 27.25
N VAL A 455 -46.18 -23.19 28.50
CA VAL A 455 -46.69 -24.32 29.26
C VAL A 455 -47.44 -23.81 30.48
N GLU A 456 -48.62 -24.38 30.67
CA GLU A 456 -49.49 -24.18 31.81
C GLU A 456 -49.60 -25.48 32.60
N VAL A 457 -49.96 -25.37 33.89
CA VAL A 457 -50.22 -26.54 34.75
C VAL A 457 -51.73 -26.65 34.95
N CYS A 458 -52.29 -27.82 34.68
CA CYS A 458 -53.68 -28.08 35.03
C CYS A 458 -53.82 -28.14 36.55
N GLU A 459 -54.70 -27.31 37.11
CA GLU A 459 -54.91 -27.17 38.55
C GLU A 459 -55.64 -28.37 39.20
N VAL A 460 -56.00 -29.38 38.40
CA VAL A 460 -56.69 -30.60 38.84
C VAL A 460 -55.74 -31.79 38.85
N CYS A 461 -55.18 -32.16 37.69
CA CYS A 461 -54.23 -33.28 37.57
C CYS A 461 -52.78 -32.90 37.92
N GLY A 462 -52.44 -31.61 37.96
CA GLY A 462 -51.05 -31.13 38.04
C GLY A 462 -50.23 -31.36 36.76
N CYS A 463 -50.85 -31.81 35.67
CA CYS A 463 -50.17 -32.17 34.43
C CYS A 463 -49.84 -30.94 33.57
N GLN A 464 -48.65 -30.95 32.96
CA GLN A 464 -48.15 -29.86 32.10
C GLN A 464 -48.79 -29.91 30.71
N ILE A 465 -49.39 -28.81 30.28
CA ILE A 465 -50.09 -28.70 29.00
C ILE A 465 -49.68 -27.41 28.29
N CYS A 466 -49.56 -27.45 26.96
CA CYS A 466 -49.29 -26.21 26.23
C CYS A 466 -50.51 -25.29 26.29
N THR A 467 -50.28 -23.98 26.20
CA THR A 467 -51.33 -22.93 26.20
C THR A 467 -52.45 -23.17 25.17
N ARG A 468 -52.18 -23.87 24.05
CA ARG A 468 -53.20 -24.25 23.05
C ARG A 468 -54.20 -25.30 23.57
N HIS A 469 -53.77 -26.15 24.50
CA HIS A 469 -54.60 -27.20 25.11
C HIS A 469 -55.04 -26.84 26.54
N ALA A 470 -54.60 -25.70 27.06
CA ALA A 470 -55.06 -25.16 28.33
C ALA A 470 -56.42 -24.46 28.14
N PHE A 471 -57.38 -24.81 28.97
CA PHE A 471 -58.70 -24.18 28.99
C PHE A 471 -58.95 -23.53 30.33
N THR A 472 -59.64 -22.40 30.35
CA THR A 472 -60.16 -21.81 31.60
C THR A 472 -61.55 -22.36 31.87
N CYS A 473 -61.76 -22.89 33.07
CA CYS A 473 -63.09 -23.27 33.51
C CYS A 473 -63.97 -22.03 33.66
N THR A 474 -65.11 -21.96 32.97
CA THR A 474 -66.02 -20.80 33.11
C THR A 474 -66.71 -20.73 34.48
N LEU A 475 -66.69 -21.80 35.27
CA LEU A 475 -67.31 -21.85 36.60
C LEU A 475 -66.33 -21.56 37.73
N THR A 476 -65.06 -21.95 37.57
CA THR A 476 -64.07 -21.93 38.66
C THR A 476 -62.84 -21.08 38.33
N GLU A 477 -62.75 -20.57 37.10
CA GLU A 477 -61.61 -19.81 36.56
C GLU A 477 -60.26 -20.57 36.53
N LYS A 478 -60.25 -21.83 36.98
CA LYS A 478 -59.07 -22.69 37.01
C LYS A 478 -58.60 -23.09 35.62
N ARG A 479 -57.28 -23.27 35.45
CA ARG A 479 -56.69 -23.86 34.23
C ARG A 479 -56.87 -25.38 34.21
N LEU A 480 -57.46 -25.89 33.14
CA LEU A 480 -57.81 -27.30 32.95
C LEU A 480 -57.14 -27.89 31.71
N CYS A 481 -56.75 -29.15 31.80
CA CYS A 481 -56.32 -29.95 30.64
C CYS A 481 -57.54 -30.48 29.85
N PRO A 482 -57.33 -30.98 28.61
CA PRO A 482 -58.41 -31.59 27.83
C PRO A 482 -59.04 -32.83 28.49
N LYS A 483 -58.32 -33.50 29.41
CA LYS A 483 -58.80 -34.69 30.14
C LYS A 483 -59.71 -34.33 31.33
N ASP A 484 -59.49 -33.18 31.95
CA ASP A 484 -60.25 -32.71 33.12
C ASP A 484 -61.31 -31.64 32.77
N SER A 485 -61.41 -31.28 31.50
CA SER A 485 -62.46 -30.41 30.98
C SER A 485 -63.43 -31.18 30.10
N ASP A 486 -64.70 -30.77 30.15
CA ASP A 486 -65.75 -31.24 29.25
C ASP A 486 -66.61 -30.04 28.81
N ARG A 487 -67.36 -30.19 27.73
CA ARG A 487 -68.14 -29.10 27.13
C ARG A 487 -69.62 -29.28 27.43
N CYS A 488 -70.27 -28.24 27.96
CA CYS A 488 -71.72 -28.21 28.09
C CYS A 488 -72.38 -28.17 26.70
N GLN A 489 -73.34 -29.04 26.45
CA GLN A 489 -74.06 -29.09 25.17
C GLN A 489 -75.04 -27.92 25.02
N THR A 490 -75.54 -27.35 26.13
CA THR A 490 -76.43 -26.18 26.14
C THR A 490 -75.69 -24.87 25.88
N CYS A 491 -74.70 -24.51 26.70
CA CYS A 491 -74.00 -23.22 26.58
C CYS A 491 -72.63 -23.29 25.87
N HIS A 492 -72.16 -24.48 25.50
CA HIS A 492 -70.85 -24.72 24.88
C HIS A 492 -69.61 -24.30 25.69
N ALA A 493 -69.82 -23.83 26.93
CA ALA A 493 -68.76 -23.51 27.85
C ALA A 493 -67.96 -24.77 28.23
N ARG A 494 -66.64 -24.61 28.35
CA ARG A 494 -65.76 -25.65 28.91
C ARG A 494 -65.70 -25.50 30.41
N VAL A 495 -66.07 -26.56 31.11
CA VAL A 495 -66.07 -26.61 32.57
C VAL A 495 -65.31 -27.84 33.05
N HIS A 496 -65.00 -27.90 34.34
CA HIS A 496 -64.41 -29.11 34.90
C HIS A 496 -65.42 -30.26 34.81
N LYS A 497 -64.97 -31.46 34.43
CA LYS A 497 -65.82 -32.62 34.16
C LYS A 497 -66.76 -32.98 35.32
N ASP A 498 -66.36 -32.73 36.57
CA ASP A 498 -67.20 -33.03 37.75
C ASP A 498 -68.40 -32.06 37.89
N TYR A 499 -68.38 -30.92 37.20
CA TYR A 499 -69.53 -29.99 37.14
C TYR A 499 -70.42 -30.24 35.91
N ILE A 500 -70.18 -31.32 35.15
CA ILE A 500 -71.04 -31.76 34.06
C ILE A 500 -71.89 -32.91 34.57
N ARG A 501 -73.19 -32.79 34.36
CA ARG A 501 -74.16 -33.85 34.63
C ARG A 501 -74.86 -34.22 33.32
N SER A 502 -75.47 -35.41 33.27
CA SER A 502 -76.29 -35.83 32.15
C SER A 502 -77.76 -35.54 32.44
N CYS A 503 -78.45 -34.86 31.51
CA CYS A 503 -79.89 -34.68 31.58
C CYS A 503 -80.59 -36.03 31.75
N ASP A 504 -81.54 -36.14 32.67
CA ASP A 504 -82.21 -37.41 32.97
C ASP A 504 -82.99 -37.98 31.77
N ILE A 505 -83.52 -37.09 30.92
CA ILE A 505 -84.33 -37.44 29.76
C ILE A 505 -83.44 -37.59 28.51
N GLY A 506 -82.81 -36.50 28.06
CA GLY A 506 -82.03 -36.45 26.82
C GLY A 506 -80.61 -37.02 26.93
N ARG A 507 -80.12 -37.28 28.15
CA ARG A 507 -78.72 -37.68 28.48
C ARG A 507 -77.64 -36.69 28.04
N GLU A 508 -78.05 -35.51 27.59
CA GLU A 508 -77.14 -34.45 27.18
C GLU A 508 -76.29 -33.94 28.35
N LYS A 509 -75.04 -33.60 28.06
CA LYS A 509 -74.07 -33.11 29.04
C LYS A 509 -74.32 -31.63 29.34
N ILE A 510 -74.80 -31.34 30.54
CA ILE A 510 -75.15 -29.99 30.98
C ILE A 510 -74.29 -29.57 32.18
N CYS A 511 -73.82 -28.32 32.18
CA CYS A 511 -73.05 -27.80 33.30
C CYS A 511 -73.99 -27.40 34.45
N ALA A 512 -73.44 -27.24 35.65
CA ALA A 512 -74.20 -26.86 36.84
C ALA A 512 -74.98 -25.53 36.72
N LEU A 513 -74.61 -24.62 35.78
CA LEU A 513 -75.36 -23.38 35.54
C LEU A 513 -76.54 -23.55 34.55
N CYS A 514 -76.46 -24.53 33.65
CA CYS A 514 -77.49 -24.82 32.64
C CYS A 514 -78.34 -26.05 33.03
N ALA A 515 -78.19 -26.52 34.27
CA ALA A 515 -78.92 -27.68 34.77
C ALA A 515 -79.93 -27.21 35.81
N GLU A 516 -81.21 -27.36 35.52
CA GLU A 516 -82.24 -27.25 36.54
C GLU A 516 -82.38 -28.60 37.27
N ILE A 517 -82.45 -28.58 38.60
CA ILE A 517 -82.40 -29.79 39.42
C ILE A 517 -83.74 -29.99 40.11
N CYS A 518 -84.33 -31.19 39.99
CA CYS A 518 -85.49 -31.55 40.78
C CYS A 518 -85.12 -31.61 42.27
N SER A 519 -85.79 -30.81 43.09
CA SER A 519 -85.49 -30.66 44.52
C SER A 519 -85.64 -31.96 45.32
N ARG A 520 -86.38 -32.95 44.79
CA ARG A 520 -86.60 -34.25 45.42
C ARG A 520 -85.61 -35.32 44.97
N CYS A 521 -85.61 -35.67 43.68
CA CYS A 521 -84.77 -36.75 43.18
C CYS A 521 -83.34 -36.30 42.85
N GLN A 522 -83.07 -34.99 42.88
CA GLN A 522 -81.76 -34.40 42.58
C GLN A 522 -81.25 -34.70 41.16
N LEU A 523 -82.15 -35.14 40.27
CA LEU A 523 -81.85 -35.39 38.87
C LEU A 523 -81.83 -34.06 38.09
N PRO A 524 -80.84 -33.86 37.20
CA PRO A 524 -80.68 -32.63 36.43
C PRO A 524 -81.42 -32.71 35.08
N PHE A 525 -81.97 -31.57 34.64
CA PHE A 525 -82.69 -31.40 33.37
C PHE A 525 -82.07 -30.25 32.59
N CYS A 526 -81.96 -30.39 31.27
CA CYS A 526 -81.47 -29.32 30.40
C CYS A 526 -82.59 -28.33 30.08
N ASP A 527 -82.24 -27.14 29.59
CA ASP A 527 -83.21 -26.09 29.24
C ASP A 527 -84.34 -26.58 28.32
N GLU A 528 -84.04 -27.45 27.34
CA GLU A 528 -85.06 -28.02 26.43
C GLU A 528 -86.06 -28.96 27.13
N HIS A 529 -85.68 -29.53 28.27
CA HIS A 529 -86.53 -30.41 29.09
C HIS A 529 -86.96 -29.73 30.41
N SER A 530 -86.79 -28.41 30.52
CA SER A 530 -87.27 -27.64 31.67
C SER A 530 -88.80 -27.67 31.80
N ASP A 531 -89.54 -27.88 30.70
CA ASP A 531 -91.00 -28.05 30.71
C ASP A 531 -91.48 -29.28 31.50
N GLU A 532 -90.58 -30.26 31.72
CA GLU A 532 -90.82 -31.47 32.54
C GLU A 532 -90.60 -31.20 34.04
N LEU A 533 -90.19 -29.98 34.38
CA LEU A 533 -90.08 -29.45 35.74
C LEU A 533 -91.23 -28.49 36.01
N LYS A 534 -91.84 -28.61 37.19
CA LYS A 534 -92.91 -27.73 37.65
C LYS A 534 -92.63 -27.25 39.05
N THR A 535 -92.96 -25.99 39.31
CA THR A 535 -92.95 -25.41 40.64
C THR A 535 -94.10 -25.96 41.48
N CYS A 536 -93.83 -26.26 42.75
CA CYS A 536 -94.85 -26.63 43.71
C CYS A 536 -95.59 -25.37 44.18
N ASP A 537 -96.90 -25.31 44.01
CA ASP A 537 -97.72 -24.16 44.41
C ASP A 537 -97.68 -23.87 45.93
N THR A 538 -97.21 -24.82 46.74
CA THR A 538 -97.18 -24.71 48.21
C THR A 538 -95.82 -24.29 48.77
N CYS A 539 -94.71 -24.77 48.21
CA CYS A 539 -93.36 -24.47 48.72
C CYS A 539 -92.49 -23.66 47.75
N GLY A 540 -92.93 -23.45 46.50
CA GLY A 540 -92.19 -22.70 45.49
C GLY A 540 -91.01 -23.45 44.84
N GLU A 541 -90.63 -24.61 45.38
CA GLU A 541 -89.52 -25.42 44.86
C GLU A 541 -89.87 -26.17 43.57
N ILE A 542 -88.84 -26.47 42.76
CA ILE A 542 -88.98 -27.13 41.45
C ILE A 542 -88.91 -28.65 41.58
N TYR A 543 -89.86 -29.37 40.97
CA TYR A 543 -89.93 -30.84 40.96
C TYR A 543 -90.21 -31.38 39.56
N CYS A 544 -89.66 -32.54 39.21
CA CYS A 544 -90.02 -33.23 37.97
C CYS A 544 -91.43 -33.82 38.04
N LEU A 545 -92.06 -34.06 36.88
CA LEU A 545 -93.42 -34.63 36.79
C LEU A 545 -93.58 -35.95 37.56
N LEU A 546 -92.54 -36.78 37.65
CA LEU A 546 -92.56 -38.04 38.41
C LEU A 546 -92.52 -37.84 39.94
N CYS A 547 -92.05 -36.68 40.40
CA CYS A 547 -91.97 -36.32 41.81
C CYS A 547 -93.13 -35.47 42.30
N GLN A 548 -94.02 -35.03 41.40
CA GLN A 548 -95.20 -34.21 41.67
C GLN A 548 -96.46 -35.09 41.75
N ASP A 549 -97.36 -34.81 42.69
CA ASP A 549 -98.63 -35.53 42.83
C ASP A 549 -99.74 -34.90 41.94
N ARG A 550 -100.86 -35.60 41.73
CA ARG A 550 -101.99 -35.19 40.88
C ARG A 550 -102.59 -33.82 41.22
N MET A 551 -102.33 -33.30 42.43
CA MET A 551 -102.78 -31.98 42.90
C MET A 551 -101.76 -30.85 42.71
N LYS A 552 -100.72 -31.03 41.88
CA LYS A 552 -99.62 -30.07 41.65
C LYS A 552 -98.76 -29.74 42.89
N ALA A 553 -99.03 -30.36 44.03
CA ALA A 553 -98.18 -30.29 45.21
C ALA A 553 -97.00 -31.28 45.11
N CYS A 554 -95.86 -30.93 45.69
CA CYS A 554 -94.76 -31.89 45.85
C CYS A 554 -95.17 -32.98 46.85
N ALA A 555 -94.62 -34.19 46.72
CA ALA A 555 -95.04 -35.31 47.59
C ALA A 555 -94.85 -35.06 49.10
N GLY A 556 -93.95 -34.14 49.49
CA GLY A 556 -93.79 -33.70 50.88
C GLY A 556 -94.92 -32.77 51.36
N CYS A 557 -95.43 -31.89 50.49
CA CYS A 557 -96.59 -31.03 50.79
C CYS A 557 -97.91 -31.78 50.64
N ALA A 558 -98.01 -32.74 49.71
CA ALA A 558 -99.18 -33.59 49.53
C ALA A 558 -99.44 -34.50 50.75
N SER A 559 -98.37 -34.96 51.42
CA SER A 559 -98.47 -35.75 52.65
C SER A 559 -98.86 -34.92 53.89
N LEU A 560 -98.82 -33.59 53.83
CA LEU A 560 -99.28 -32.68 54.88
C LEU A 560 -100.76 -32.27 54.74
N GLN A 561 -101.39 -32.50 53.58
CA GLN A 561 -102.81 -32.18 53.34
C GLN A 561 -103.80 -33.28 53.78
N HIS A 562 -103.30 -34.42 54.28
CA HIS A 562 -104.11 -35.55 54.78
C HIS A 562 -104.08 -35.71 56.30
N VAL A 563 -103.80 -34.65 57.06
CA VAL A 563 -103.99 -34.57 58.52
C VAL A 563 -105.16 -33.66 58.86
#